data_AF-A0A7C5K1K7-F1
#
_entry.id   AF-A0A7C5K1K7-F1
#
_cell.length_a   1.000
_cell.length_b   1.000
_cell.length_c   1.000
_cell.angle_alpha   90.00
_cell.angle_beta   90.00
_cell.angle_gamma   90.00
#
_symmetry.space_group_name_H-M   'P 1'
#
loop_
_entity.id
_entity.type
_entity.pdbx_description
1 polymer ?
#
loop_
_entity_poly.entity_id
_entity_poly.type
_entity_poly.pdbx_seq_one_letter_code
_entity_poly.pdbx_strand_id
1 'polypeptide(L)'
;PEWYASERFVDPNVLSFTKKVKVVHDPEASEIFERTPEKTFAKIELKAKGKVHVRKKEYCKGDPEMPMTKEDLRRKFRKLAGAVLSKKRTDMLIRTIENLECVDDISELTKLFRSQKKGKTGVNS
;
A
#
# COMPACT_ATOMS: atom_id res chain seq x y z
N PRO A 1 5.04 -3.59 8.21
CA PRO A 1 5.87 -2.70 7.36
C PRO A 1 6.69 -1.76 8.25
N GLU A 2 7.88 -1.34 7.84
CA GLU A 2 8.77 -0.52 8.68
C GLU A 2 8.12 0.79 9.16
N TRP A 3 7.36 1.47 8.29
CA TRP A 3 6.71 2.73 8.62
C TRP A 3 5.57 2.63 9.67
N TYR A 4 5.10 1.41 9.98
CA TYR A 4 4.07 1.12 10.99
C TYR A 4 4.65 0.36 12.20
N ALA A 5 5.97 0.35 12.36
CA ALA A 5 6.60 -0.26 13.53
C ALA A 5 6.26 0.56 14.79
N SER A 6 6.04 -0.11 15.94
CA SER A 6 5.60 0.52 17.19
C SER A 6 6.52 1.67 17.64
N GLU A 7 7.81 1.55 17.36
CA GLU A 7 8.85 2.54 17.67
C GLU A 7 8.60 3.87 16.92
N ARG A 8 7.98 3.83 15.73
CA ARG A 8 7.67 5.04 14.95
C ARG A 8 6.54 5.87 15.57
N PHE A 9 5.68 5.26 16.39
CA PHE A 9 4.60 5.97 17.07
C PHE A 9 5.09 6.80 18.25
N VAL A 10 6.27 6.47 18.80
CA VAL A 10 6.90 7.22 19.91
C VAL A 10 8.02 8.15 19.44
N ASP A 11 8.26 8.25 18.13
CA ASP A 11 9.28 9.13 17.57
C ASP A 11 8.94 10.61 17.90
N PRO A 12 9.81 11.33 18.63
CA PRO A 12 9.53 12.71 19.04
C PRO A 12 9.37 13.66 17.87
N ASN A 13 10.01 13.40 16.72
CA ASN A 13 9.85 14.21 15.53
C ASN A 13 8.45 14.05 14.93
N VAL A 14 7.96 12.80 14.83
CA VAL A 14 6.60 12.50 14.37
C VAL A 14 5.57 13.14 15.31
N LEU A 15 5.72 12.96 16.62
CA LEU A 15 4.84 13.55 17.62
C LEU A 15 4.88 15.09 17.62
N SER A 16 6.03 15.70 17.34
CA SER A 16 6.13 17.16 17.20
C SER A 16 5.41 17.67 15.95
N PHE A 17 5.40 16.87 14.88
CA PHE A 17 4.75 17.21 13.62
C PHE A 17 3.23 17.06 13.72
N THR A 18 2.72 15.99 14.35
CA THR A 18 1.27 15.76 14.50
C THR A 18 0.58 16.90 15.26
N LYS A 19 1.26 17.55 16.22
CA LYS A 19 0.77 18.76 16.91
C LYS A 19 0.46 19.93 15.98
N LYS A 20 1.02 19.95 14.77
CA LYS A 20 0.79 20.99 13.75
C LYS A 20 -0.35 20.64 12.79
N VAL A 21 -0.84 19.40 12.82
CA VAL A 21 -1.94 18.92 11.98
C VAL A 21 -3.26 19.30 12.63
N LYS A 22 -4.14 19.94 11.85
CA LYS A 22 -5.51 20.27 12.27
C LYS A 22 -6.48 19.67 11.28
N VAL A 23 -7.45 18.92 11.79
CA VAL A 23 -8.59 18.45 11.00
C VAL A 23 -9.71 19.45 11.20
N VAL A 24 -10.22 19.98 10.10
CA VAL A 24 -11.30 20.97 10.09
C VAL A 24 -12.41 20.49 9.17
N HIS A 25 -13.65 20.88 9.47
CA HIS A 25 -14.75 20.68 8.55
C HIS A 25 -14.56 21.55 7.31
N ASP A 26 -14.68 20.96 6.13
CA ASP A 26 -14.64 21.65 4.84
C ASP A 26 -16.00 21.51 4.14
N PRO A 27 -16.75 22.61 3.95
CA PRO A 27 -18.04 22.57 3.26
C PRO A 27 -17.97 21.94 1.86
N GLU A 28 -16.85 22.12 1.13
CA GLU A 28 -16.64 21.51 -0.18
C GLU A 28 -16.57 19.98 -0.09
N ALA A 29 -15.92 19.45 0.95
CA ALA A 29 -15.83 18.01 1.17
C ALA A 29 -17.21 17.42 1.50
N SER A 30 -18.00 18.13 2.32
CA SER A 30 -19.36 17.71 2.69
C SER A 30 -20.30 17.71 1.49
N GLU A 31 -20.29 18.76 0.67
CA GLU A 31 -21.09 18.81 -0.57
C GLU A 31 -20.72 17.68 -1.53
N ILE A 32 -19.43 17.41 -1.71
CA ILE A 32 -18.95 16.32 -2.57
C ILE A 32 -19.43 14.97 -2.02
N PHE A 33 -19.32 14.76 -0.71
CA PHE A 33 -19.77 13.53 -0.07
C PHE A 33 -21.28 13.32 -0.23
N GLU A 34 -22.09 14.38 -0.08
CA GLU A 34 -23.55 14.32 -0.26
C GLU A 34 -23.95 14.03 -1.71
N ARG A 35 -23.29 14.67 -2.68
CA ARG A 35 -23.60 14.51 -4.11
C ARG A 35 -23.03 13.22 -4.70
N THR A 36 -21.90 12.75 -4.20
CA THR A 36 -21.07 11.72 -4.83
C THR A 36 -20.29 10.94 -3.76
N PRO A 37 -20.97 10.12 -2.93
CA PRO A 37 -20.38 9.45 -1.78
C PRO A 37 -19.29 8.43 -2.15
N GLU A 38 -19.21 8.01 -3.40
CA GLU A 38 -18.15 7.13 -3.93
C GLU A 38 -16.78 7.83 -4.04
N LYS A 39 -16.75 9.17 -4.07
CA LYS A 39 -15.50 9.94 -4.12
C LYS A 39 -14.75 9.86 -2.80
N THR A 40 -13.49 9.43 -2.86
CA THR A 40 -12.57 9.52 -1.71
C THR A 40 -11.91 10.91 -1.66
N PHE A 41 -12.71 11.96 -1.49
CA PHE A 41 -12.20 13.32 -1.52
C PHE A 41 -11.23 13.60 -0.37
N ALA A 42 -10.08 14.20 -0.70
CA ALA A 42 -9.10 14.65 0.27
C ALA A 42 -8.50 16.00 -0.15
N LYS A 43 -8.42 16.93 0.79
CA LYS A 43 -7.76 18.24 0.64
C LYS A 43 -6.77 18.47 1.76
N ILE A 44 -5.59 18.95 1.41
CA ILE A 44 -4.53 19.28 2.35
C ILE A 44 -4.06 20.71 2.08
N GLU A 45 -3.99 21.50 3.14
CA GLU A 45 -3.35 22.81 3.14
C GLU A 45 -2.06 22.76 3.96
N LEU A 46 -0.94 23.10 3.33
CA LEU A 46 0.37 23.13 3.93
C LEU A 46 0.87 24.57 4.01
N LYS A 47 1.13 25.06 5.22
CA LYS A 47 1.78 26.35 5.46
C LYS A 47 3.27 26.12 5.72
N ALA A 48 4.12 26.61 4.83
CA ALA A 48 5.57 26.45 4.92
C ALA A 48 6.30 27.68 4.37
N LYS A 49 7.32 28.17 5.10
CA LYS A 49 8.16 29.31 4.68
C LYS A 49 7.36 30.55 4.25
N GLY A 50 6.30 30.89 5.01
CA GLY A 50 5.40 32.01 4.70
C GLY A 50 4.47 31.79 3.50
N LYS A 51 4.50 30.63 2.86
CA LYS A 51 3.64 30.27 1.72
C LYS A 51 2.58 29.25 2.13
N VAL A 52 1.45 29.30 1.46
CA VAL A 52 0.37 28.31 1.57
C VAL A 52 0.33 27.50 0.28
N HIS A 53 0.37 26.18 0.43
CA HIS A 53 0.24 25.22 -0.66
C HIS A 53 -1.03 24.40 -0.43
N VAL A 54 -1.89 24.33 -1.44
CA VAL A 54 -3.14 23.56 -1.38
C VAL A 54 -3.10 22.44 -2.40
N ARG A 55 -3.47 21.22 -1.99
CA ARG A 55 -3.67 20.09 -2.88
C ARG A 55 -5.00 19.41 -2.58
N LYS A 56 -5.69 19.02 -3.66
CA LYS A 56 -6.97 18.31 -3.64
C LYS A 56 -6.86 17.05 -4.48
N LYS A 57 -7.55 16.00 -4.05
CA LYS A 57 -7.74 14.74 -4.78
C LYS A 57 -9.18 14.30 -4.61
N GLU A 58 -9.86 14.01 -5.70
CA GLU A 58 -11.23 13.51 -5.68
C GLU A 58 -11.28 11.97 -5.61
N TYR A 59 -10.25 11.31 -6.15
CA TYR A 59 -10.09 9.86 -6.15
C TYR A 59 -8.70 9.46 -5.68
N CYS A 60 -8.62 8.35 -4.97
CA CYS A 60 -7.40 7.68 -4.58
C CYS A 60 -6.95 6.67 -5.63
N LYS A 61 -5.65 6.39 -5.66
CA LYS A 61 -5.10 5.45 -6.65
C LYS A 61 -5.53 4.04 -6.26
N GLY A 62 -6.29 3.38 -7.12
CA GLY A 62 -6.93 2.11 -6.86
C GLY A 62 -8.46 2.18 -6.86
N ASP A 63 -9.04 3.38 -6.82
CA ASP A 63 -10.48 3.57 -7.03
C ASP A 63 -10.87 3.12 -8.45
N PRO A 64 -12.12 2.69 -8.69
CA PRO A 64 -12.60 2.32 -10.02
C PRO A 64 -12.32 3.41 -11.07
N GLU A 65 -12.38 4.68 -10.68
CA GLU A 65 -12.17 5.87 -11.50
C GLU A 65 -10.68 6.20 -11.69
N MET A 66 -9.82 5.76 -10.77
CA MET A 66 -8.37 5.90 -10.87
C MET A 66 -7.67 4.55 -10.64
N PRO A 67 -7.90 3.57 -11.53
CA PRO A 67 -7.42 2.20 -11.34
C PRO A 67 -5.89 2.16 -11.36
N MET A 68 -5.33 1.21 -10.62
CA MET A 68 -3.90 0.92 -10.70
C MET A 68 -3.58 0.25 -12.04
N THR A 69 -2.47 0.65 -12.65
CA THR A 69 -1.95 -0.06 -13.83
C THR A 69 -1.50 -1.47 -13.44
N LYS A 70 -1.41 -2.40 -14.41
CA LYS A 70 -0.82 -3.72 -14.16
C LYS A 70 0.58 -3.63 -13.53
N GLU A 71 1.41 -2.68 -13.96
CA GLU A 71 2.74 -2.50 -13.37
C GLU A 71 2.71 -1.96 -11.94
N ASP A 72 1.75 -1.11 -11.60
CA ASP A 72 1.53 -0.69 -10.21
C ASP A 72 1.17 -1.87 -9.31
N LEU A 73 0.27 -2.73 -9.78
CA LEU A 73 -0.16 -3.94 -9.08
C LEU A 73 1.00 -4.92 -8.91
N ARG A 74 1.76 -5.18 -9.99
CA ARG A 74 2.98 -6.03 -9.94
C ARG A 74 3.99 -5.49 -8.95
N ARG A 75 4.28 -4.19 -8.98
CA ARG A 75 5.22 -3.55 -8.04
C ARG A 75 4.73 -3.64 -6.60
N LYS A 76 3.43 -3.41 -6.35
CA LYS A 76 2.81 -3.58 -5.03
C LYS A 76 2.92 -5.02 -4.54
N PHE A 77 2.62 -5.99 -5.40
CA PHE A 77 2.74 -7.41 -5.10
C PHE A 77 4.19 -7.80 -4.77
N ARG A 78 5.17 -7.39 -5.59
CA ARG A 78 6.59 -7.63 -5.33
C ARG A 78 7.03 -7.09 -3.97
N LYS A 79 6.61 -5.87 -3.63
CA LYS A 79 6.93 -5.25 -2.34
C LYS A 79 6.36 -6.03 -1.15
N LEU A 80 5.14 -6.54 -1.26
CA LEU A 80 4.48 -7.27 -0.18
C LEU A 80 4.98 -8.71 -0.06
N ALA A 81 5.03 -9.44 -1.17
CA ALA A 81 5.46 -10.84 -1.22
C ALA A 81 6.97 -10.99 -0.95
N GLY A 82 7.78 -9.99 -1.32
CA GLY A 82 9.23 -10.00 -1.08
C GLY A 82 9.64 -10.06 0.39
N ALA A 83 8.72 -9.77 1.32
CA ALA A 83 8.97 -9.94 2.76
C ALA A 83 9.09 -11.43 3.18
N VAL A 84 8.53 -12.35 2.39
CA VAL A 84 8.42 -13.78 2.75
C VAL A 84 8.85 -14.74 1.63
N LEU A 85 8.93 -14.27 0.38
CA LEU A 85 9.30 -15.05 -0.80
C LEU A 85 10.51 -14.43 -1.52
N SER A 86 11.31 -15.28 -2.15
CA SER A 86 12.39 -14.84 -3.05
C SER A 86 11.82 -14.15 -4.29
N LYS A 87 12.56 -13.17 -4.85
CA LYS A 87 12.22 -12.49 -6.11
C LYS A 87 11.77 -13.45 -7.22
N LYS A 88 12.52 -14.53 -7.46
CA LYS A 88 12.19 -15.55 -8.49
C LYS A 88 10.80 -16.16 -8.27
N ARG A 89 10.49 -16.61 -7.05
CA ARG A 89 9.16 -17.16 -6.71
C ARG A 89 8.06 -16.11 -6.84
N THR A 90 8.31 -14.88 -6.40
CA THR A 90 7.36 -13.79 -6.54
C THR A 90 7.04 -13.47 -7.99
N ASP A 91 8.05 -13.44 -8.86
CA ASP A 91 7.85 -13.21 -10.30
C ASP A 91 7.15 -14.41 -10.98
N MET A 92 7.40 -15.65 -10.53
CA MET A 92 6.64 -16.82 -10.99
C MET A 92 5.16 -16.73 -10.59
N LEU A 93 4.86 -16.36 -9.34
CA LEU A 93 3.49 -16.14 -8.87
C LEU A 93 2.74 -15.10 -9.69
N ILE A 94 3.38 -13.96 -9.97
CA ILE A 94 2.79 -12.90 -10.80
C ILE A 94 2.42 -13.47 -12.17
N ARG A 95 3.34 -14.20 -12.82
CA ARG A 95 3.09 -14.78 -14.15
C ARG A 95 1.95 -15.81 -14.12
N THR A 96 1.93 -16.71 -13.14
CA THR A 96 0.87 -17.73 -13.02
C THR A 96 -0.49 -17.10 -12.76
N ILE A 97 -0.58 -16.08 -11.89
CA ILE A 97 -1.84 -15.38 -11.59
C ILE A 97 -2.34 -14.59 -12.81
N GLU A 98 -1.44 -13.98 -13.59
CA GLU A 98 -1.81 -13.24 -14.80
C GLU A 98 -2.23 -14.11 -15.98
N ASN A 99 -2.00 -15.42 -15.92
CA ASN A 99 -2.41 -16.41 -16.93
C ASN A 99 -3.16 -17.58 -16.26
N LEU A 100 -3.98 -17.27 -15.24
CA LEU A 100 -4.65 -18.27 -14.42
C LEU A 100 -5.61 -19.13 -15.23
N GLU A 101 -6.18 -18.58 -16.31
CA GLU A 101 -7.04 -19.28 -17.26
C GLU A 101 -6.35 -20.42 -18.00
N CYS A 102 -5.02 -20.43 -18.05
CA CYS A 102 -4.22 -21.48 -18.68
C CYS A 102 -3.66 -22.50 -17.67
N VAL A 103 -4.06 -22.42 -16.39
CA VAL A 103 -3.59 -23.34 -15.34
C VAL A 103 -4.57 -24.50 -15.21
N ASP A 104 -4.13 -25.70 -15.58
CA ASP A 104 -4.97 -26.91 -15.51
C ASP A 104 -5.19 -27.40 -14.08
N ASP A 105 -4.19 -27.24 -13.21
CA ASP A 105 -4.24 -27.65 -11.80
C ASP A 105 -3.83 -26.51 -10.85
N ILE A 106 -4.78 -26.04 -10.04
CA ILE A 106 -4.55 -24.99 -9.04
C ILE A 106 -3.48 -25.38 -8.00
N SER A 107 -3.18 -26.67 -7.84
CA SER A 107 -2.09 -27.14 -6.96
C SER A 107 -0.74 -26.54 -7.37
N GLU A 108 -0.53 -26.25 -8.65
CA GLU A 108 0.68 -25.60 -9.17
C GLU A 108 0.88 -24.21 -8.57
N LEU A 109 -0.20 -23.42 -8.50
CA LEU A 109 -0.20 -22.11 -7.87
C LEU A 109 0.04 -22.21 -6.36
N THR A 110 -0.65 -23.12 -5.67
CA THR A 110 -0.52 -23.26 -4.20
C THR A 110 0.89 -23.66 -3.76
N LYS A 111 1.58 -24.48 -4.56
CA LYS A 111 3.00 -24.85 -4.31
C LYS A 111 3.92 -23.63 -4.30
N LEU A 112 3.63 -22.61 -5.11
CA LEU A 112 4.42 -21.38 -5.18
C LEU A 112 4.25 -20.48 -3.95
N PHE A 113 3.13 -20.58 -3.23
CA PHE A 113 2.90 -19.86 -1.97
C PHE A 113 3.63 -20.47 -0.78
N ARG A 114 4.12 -21.71 -0.87
CA ARG A 114 4.82 -22.36 0.24
C ARG A 114 6.20 -21.74 0.45
N SER A 115 6.37 -21.07 1.59
CA SER A 115 7.70 -20.62 2.04
C SER A 115 8.54 -21.84 2.45
N GLN A 116 9.67 -22.04 1.79
CA GLN A 116 10.70 -22.97 2.26
C GLN A 116 11.40 -22.29 3.44
N LYS A 117 11.08 -22.69 4.68
CA LYS A 117 11.88 -22.32 5.85
C LYS A 117 13.34 -22.68 5.55
N LYS A 118 14.27 -21.71 5.65
CA LYS A 118 15.68 -22.06 5.85
C LYS A 118 15.72 -22.89 7.14
N GLY A 119 16.10 -24.16 7.03
CA GLY A 119 16.33 -24.99 8.20
C GLY A 119 17.29 -24.27 9.14
N LYS A 120 16.96 -24.24 10.43
CA LYS A 120 17.95 -23.94 11.46
C LYS A 120 19.08 -24.96 11.26
N THR A 121 20.24 -24.52 10.81
CA THR A 121 21.46 -25.31 10.92
C THR A 121 21.66 -25.58 12.39
N GLY A 122 21.52 -26.84 12.79
CA GLY A 122 21.94 -27.30 14.09
C GLY A 122 23.43 -27.00 14.23
N VAL A 123 23.78 -26.21 15.23
CA VAL A 123 25.12 -26.25 15.81
C VAL A 123 25.09 -27.44 16.76
N ASN A 124 25.68 -28.55 16.32
CA ASN A 124 26.13 -29.63 17.18
C ASN A 124 27.61 -29.40 17.47
N SER A 125 27.95 -29.54 18.75
CA SER A 125 29.28 -29.51 19.40
C SER A 125 29.79 -28.14 19.82
#